data_AF-A0A5S6R5Z8-F1
#
_entry.id   AF-A0A5S6R5Z8-F1
#
_cell.length_a   1.000
_cell.length_b   1.000
_cell.length_c   1.000
_cell.angle_alpha   90.00
_cell.angle_beta   90.00
_cell.angle_gamma   90.00
#
_symmetry.space_group_name_H-M   'P 1'
#
loop_
_entity.id
_entity.type
_entity.pdbx_description
1 polymer ?
#
loop_
_entity_poly.entity_id
_entity_poly.type
_entity_poly.pdbx_seq_one_letter_code
_entity_poly.pdbx_strand_id
1 'polypeptide(L)'
;MSGGYIGGPRSNVEAQLQEDWNNREFINVFSLNVKKIADFLTNFELSCRHKFALMNEKLNALEKKIDFLEASVVRKARRRVLRVYKQWIKFIPTLNYLYRLHLPEAKLQDAIKAQFMQNAHVKDIRVIDVLVHKAEEELNNVQEAWTPGNVLLNVLFGEYQPKKPTDFMSKFLSGQN
;
A
#
# COMPACT_ATOMS: atom_id res chain seq x y z
N MET A 1 -83.89 -55.63 -21.75
CA MET A 1 -83.10 -54.85 -22.72
C MET A 1 -82.92 -53.46 -22.15
N SER A 2 -81.67 -53.01 -22.17
CA SER A 2 -81.10 -51.87 -21.46
C SER A 2 -81.45 -50.51 -22.08
N GLY A 3 -81.29 -49.46 -21.27
CA GLY A 3 -81.03 -48.08 -21.71
C GLY A 3 -82.29 -47.22 -21.85
N GLY A 4 -82.34 -45.97 -21.40
CA GLY A 4 -81.34 -45.14 -20.74
C GLY A 4 -82.05 -43.84 -20.35
N TYR A 5 -81.86 -43.39 -19.12
CA TYR A 5 -82.36 -42.09 -18.69
C TYR A 5 -81.44 -41.00 -19.27
N ILE A 6 -81.94 -40.28 -20.26
CA ILE A 6 -81.29 -39.10 -20.84
C ILE A 6 -81.35 -37.99 -19.80
N GLY A 7 -80.18 -37.51 -19.37
CA GLY A 7 -80.01 -36.47 -18.36
C GLY A 7 -80.69 -35.17 -18.77
N GLY A 8 -81.42 -34.57 -17.82
CA GLY A 8 -81.98 -33.22 -17.97
C GLY A 8 -80.88 -32.15 -18.11
N PRO A 9 -81.22 -30.97 -18.68
CA PRO A 9 -80.26 -29.90 -18.90
C PRO A 9 -79.66 -29.46 -17.56
N ARG A 10 -78.33 -29.44 -17.46
CA ARG A 10 -77.59 -28.87 -16.32
C ARG A 10 -78.24 -27.55 -15.93
N SER A 11 -78.61 -27.42 -14.66
CA SER A 11 -79.30 -26.21 -14.19
C SER A 11 -78.34 -25.02 -14.30
N ASN A 12 -78.86 -23.83 -14.64
CA ASN A 12 -78.06 -22.59 -14.72
C ASN A 12 -77.21 -22.35 -13.46
N VAL A 13 -77.70 -22.84 -12.31
CA VAL A 13 -77.02 -22.84 -11.01
C VAL A 13 -75.74 -23.70 -11.01
N GLU A 14 -75.71 -24.87 -11.67
CA GLU A 14 -74.51 -25.71 -11.75
C GLU A 14 -73.41 -25.06 -12.60
N ALA A 15 -73.78 -24.38 -13.70
CA ALA A 15 -72.83 -23.66 -14.52
C ALA A 15 -72.22 -22.46 -13.76
N GLN A 16 -73.07 -21.73 -13.04
CA GLN A 16 -72.67 -20.59 -12.22
C GLN A 16 -71.78 -21.02 -11.03
N LEU A 17 -72.11 -22.14 -10.39
CA LEU A 17 -71.26 -22.74 -9.35
C LEU A 17 -69.90 -23.17 -9.89
N GLN A 18 -69.85 -23.78 -11.08
CA GLN A 18 -68.59 -24.19 -11.70
C GLN A 18 -67.72 -22.98 -12.07
N GLU A 19 -68.32 -21.91 -12.57
CA GLU A 19 -67.63 -20.66 -12.88
C GLU A 19 -67.05 -20.00 -11.61
N ASP A 20 -67.81 -19.98 -10.51
CA ASP A 20 -67.34 -19.51 -9.21
C ASP A 20 -66.17 -20.34 -8.67
N TRP A 21 -66.22 -21.67 -8.83
CA TRP A 21 -65.11 -22.56 -8.48
C TRP A 21 -63.85 -22.25 -9.30
N ASN A 22 -63.99 -22.10 -10.61
CA ASN A 22 -62.88 -21.77 -11.52
C ASN A 22 -62.26 -20.40 -11.17
N ASN A 23 -63.10 -19.40 -10.87
CA ASN A 23 -62.64 -18.07 -10.46
C ASN A 23 -61.88 -18.12 -9.12
N ARG A 24 -62.37 -18.90 -8.15
CA ARG A 24 -61.68 -19.10 -6.86
C ARG A 24 -60.35 -19.82 -7.04
N GLU A 25 -60.30 -20.85 -7.88
CA GLU A 25 -59.07 -21.58 -8.18
C GLU A 25 -58.03 -20.67 -8.84
N PHE A 26 -58.44 -19.89 -9.85
CA PHE A 26 -57.57 -18.92 -10.51
C PHE A 26 -57.01 -17.89 -9.53
N ILE A 27 -57.86 -17.27 -8.71
CA ILE A 27 -57.45 -16.28 -7.70
C ILE A 27 -56.46 -16.91 -6.71
N ASN A 28 -56.70 -18.15 -6.27
CA ASN A 28 -55.83 -18.84 -5.34
C ASN A 28 -54.44 -19.10 -5.95
N VAL A 29 -54.39 -19.67 -7.16
CA VAL A 29 -53.13 -19.93 -7.88
C VAL A 29 -52.35 -18.64 -8.11
N PHE A 30 -53.02 -17.57 -8.52
CA PHE A 30 -52.40 -16.27 -8.72
C PHE A 30 -51.84 -15.70 -7.41
N SER A 31 -52.65 -15.71 -6.33
CA SER A 31 -52.22 -15.25 -5.00
C SER A 31 -51.01 -16.03 -4.48
N LEU A 32 -50.97 -17.35 -4.68
CA LEU A 32 -49.82 -18.18 -4.34
C LEU A 32 -48.56 -17.81 -5.14
N ASN A 33 -48.69 -17.52 -6.43
CA ASN A 33 -47.55 -17.12 -7.26
C ASN A 33 -47.03 -15.73 -6.86
N VAL A 34 -47.92 -14.77 -6.56
CA VAL A 34 -47.54 -13.45 -6.06
C VAL A 34 -46.78 -13.57 -4.72
N LYS A 35 -47.26 -14.42 -3.81
CA LYS A 35 -46.55 -14.71 -2.54
C LYS A 35 -45.15 -15.28 -2.78
N LYS A 36 -45.01 -16.29 -3.65
CA LYS A 36 -43.70 -16.86 -4.00
C LYS A 36 -42.73 -15.82 -4.55
N ILE A 37 -43.20 -14.91 -5.40
CA ILE A 37 -42.37 -13.81 -5.93
C ILE A 37 -41.96 -12.86 -4.81
N ALA A 38 -42.89 -12.47 -3.94
CA ALA A 38 -42.60 -11.60 -2.80
C ALA A 38 -41.57 -12.23 -1.84
N ASP A 39 -41.72 -13.53 -1.53
CA ASP A 39 -40.78 -14.29 -0.72
C ASP A 39 -39.41 -14.37 -1.38
N PHE A 40 -39.37 -14.62 -2.70
CA PHE A 40 -38.11 -14.62 -3.46
C PHE A 40 -37.44 -13.25 -3.39
N LEU A 41 -38.16 -12.15 -3.64
CA LEU A 41 -37.60 -10.80 -3.62
C LEU A 41 -37.08 -10.43 -2.23
N THR A 42 -37.78 -10.80 -1.17
CA THR A 42 -37.35 -10.57 0.21
C THR A 42 -36.07 -11.36 0.51
N ASN A 43 -36.04 -12.65 0.18
CA ASN A 43 -34.85 -13.48 0.39
C ASN A 43 -33.67 -13.04 -0.48
N PHE A 44 -33.94 -12.60 -1.71
CA PHE A 44 -32.94 -12.04 -2.61
C PHE A 44 -32.36 -10.75 -2.03
N GLU A 45 -33.19 -9.83 -1.56
CA GLU A 45 -32.76 -8.60 -0.90
C GLU A 45 -31.91 -8.90 0.34
N LEU A 46 -32.35 -9.81 1.21
CA LEU A 46 -31.59 -10.23 2.38
C LEU A 46 -30.23 -10.83 2.00
N SER A 47 -30.19 -11.68 0.97
CA SER A 47 -28.95 -12.26 0.46
C SER A 47 -28.00 -11.18 -0.06
N CYS A 48 -28.51 -10.22 -0.83
CA CYS A 48 -27.74 -9.08 -1.31
C CYS A 48 -27.18 -8.25 -0.15
N ARG A 49 -28.04 -7.83 0.79
CA ARG A 49 -27.62 -7.06 1.98
C ARG A 49 -26.52 -7.78 2.76
N HIS A 50 -26.67 -9.09 2.98
CA HIS A 50 -25.66 -9.90 3.66
C HIS A 50 -24.32 -9.94 2.88
N LYS A 51 -24.37 -10.18 1.57
CA LYS A 51 -23.17 -10.19 0.73
C LYS A 51 -22.46 -8.83 0.74
N PHE A 52 -23.21 -7.73 0.67
CA PHE A 52 -22.65 -6.38 0.78
C PHE A 52 -22.00 -6.15 2.14
N ALA A 53 -22.63 -6.58 3.23
CA ALA A 53 -22.05 -6.49 4.57
C ALA A 53 -20.72 -7.25 4.66
N LEU A 54 -20.66 -8.50 4.16
CA LEU A 54 -19.42 -9.28 4.13
C LEU A 54 -18.33 -8.62 3.28
N MET A 55 -18.69 -8.06 2.12
CA MET A 55 -17.73 -7.33 1.28
C MET A 55 -17.19 -6.10 2.01
N ASN A 56 -18.05 -5.34 2.69
CA ASN A 56 -17.66 -4.17 3.45
C ASN A 56 -16.71 -4.53 4.61
N GLU A 57 -17.00 -5.61 5.32
CA GLU A 57 -16.10 -6.12 6.37
C GLU A 57 -14.73 -6.53 5.80
N LYS A 58 -14.71 -7.24 4.66
CA LYS A 58 -13.46 -7.62 3.99
C LYS A 58 -12.67 -6.41 3.52
N LEU A 59 -13.34 -5.39 2.97
CA LEU A 59 -12.71 -4.14 2.55
C LEU A 59 -12.06 -3.43 3.75
N ASN A 60 -12.81 -3.23 4.83
CA ASN A 60 -12.30 -2.63 6.07
C ASN A 60 -11.12 -3.41 6.66
N ALA A 61 -11.15 -4.74 6.59
CA ALA A 61 -10.05 -5.57 7.05
C ALA A 61 -8.79 -5.42 6.18
N LEU A 62 -8.96 -5.24 4.86
CA LEU A 62 -7.85 -4.99 3.94
C LEU A 62 -7.26 -3.60 4.13
N GLU A 63 -8.08 -2.57 4.29
CA GLU A 63 -7.63 -1.21 4.58
C GLU A 63 -6.74 -1.16 5.83
N LYS A 64 -7.21 -1.73 6.95
CA LYS A 64 -6.42 -1.83 8.19
C LYS A 64 -5.08 -2.57 8.01
N LYS A 65 -5.05 -3.59 7.16
CA LYS A 65 -3.82 -4.32 6.85
C LYS A 65 -2.85 -3.47 6.04
N ILE A 66 -3.35 -2.69 5.09
CA ILE A 66 -2.53 -1.76 4.31
C ILE A 66 -1.89 -0.73 5.23
N ASP A 67 -2.68 -0.06 6.08
CA ASP A 67 -2.16 0.93 7.05
C ASP A 67 -1.04 0.35 7.93
N PHE A 68 -1.25 -0.88 8.43
CA PHE A 68 -0.25 -1.57 9.23
C PHE A 68 1.03 -1.86 8.44
N LEU A 69 0.89 -2.33 7.19
CA LEU A 69 2.03 -2.63 6.33
C LEU A 69 2.81 -1.36 5.99
N GLU A 70 2.15 -0.26 5.63
CA GLU A 70 2.79 1.03 5.37
C GLU A 70 3.60 1.50 6.59
N ALA A 71 2.99 1.50 7.77
CA ALA A 71 3.68 1.86 9.01
C ALA A 71 4.84 0.91 9.35
N SER A 72 4.72 -0.39 9.06
CA SER A 72 5.78 -1.38 9.26
C SER A 72 6.97 -1.14 8.34
N VAL A 73 6.72 -0.87 7.06
CA VAL A 73 7.75 -0.64 6.04
C VAL A 73 8.56 0.61 6.37
N VAL A 74 7.90 1.73 6.68
CA VAL A 74 8.58 2.99 7.07
C VAL A 74 9.45 2.78 8.32
N ARG A 75 8.93 2.07 9.33
CA ARG A 75 9.71 1.74 10.55
C ARG A 75 10.93 0.86 10.26
N LYS A 76 10.82 -0.10 9.33
CA LYS A 76 11.96 -0.95 8.92
C LYS A 76 13.03 -0.13 8.18
N ALA A 77 12.62 0.73 7.25
CA ALA A 77 13.53 1.62 6.53
C ALA A 77 14.30 2.53 7.51
N ARG A 78 13.60 3.20 8.43
CA ARG A 78 14.24 4.03 9.47
C ARG A 78 15.25 3.24 10.31
N ARG A 79 14.93 2.01 10.71
CA ARG A 79 15.85 1.15 11.47
C ARG A 79 17.11 0.80 10.68
N ARG A 80 16.99 0.50 9.38
CA ARG A 80 18.15 0.23 8.51
C ARG A 80 19.06 1.44 8.40
N VAL A 81 18.51 2.62 8.10
CA VAL A 81 19.30 3.87 8.03
C VAL A 81 20.06 4.13 9.33
N LEU A 82 19.37 4.03 10.48
CA LEU A 82 20.00 4.24 11.79
C LEU A 82 21.04 3.19 12.15
N ARG A 83 20.89 1.94 11.68
CA ARG A 83 21.89 0.89 11.86
C ARG A 83 23.20 1.25 11.17
N VAL A 84 23.13 1.60 9.88
CA VAL A 84 24.31 1.96 9.08
C VAL A 84 24.97 3.21 9.64
N TYR A 85 24.18 4.24 9.97
CA TYR A 85 24.70 5.44 10.66
C TYR A 85 25.47 5.08 11.93
N LYS A 86 24.90 4.22 12.80
CA LYS A 86 25.59 3.79 14.03
C LYS A 86 26.87 3.00 13.74
N GLN A 87 26.92 2.20 12.67
CA GLN A 87 28.13 1.49 12.27
C GLN A 87 29.23 2.47 11.86
N TRP A 88 28.89 3.47 11.04
CA TRP A 88 29.80 4.56 10.70
C TRP A 88 30.36 5.28 11.94
N ILE A 89 29.48 5.71 12.85
CA ILE A 89 29.90 6.41 14.07
C ILE A 89 30.84 5.56 14.93
N LYS A 90 30.55 4.26 15.08
CA LYS A 90 31.41 3.32 15.82
C LYS A 90 32.76 3.10 15.16
N PHE A 91 32.83 3.22 13.83
CA PHE A 91 34.05 3.00 13.06
C PHE A 91 34.99 4.22 13.05
N ILE A 92 34.53 5.40 13.50
CA ILE A 92 35.31 6.65 13.47
C ILE A 92 36.71 6.54 14.10
N PRO A 93 36.91 5.92 15.30
CA PRO A 93 38.24 5.82 15.88
C PRO A 93 39.20 5.03 14.98
N THR A 94 38.72 3.91 14.42
CA THR A 94 39.48 3.08 13.47
C THR A 94 39.73 3.81 12.17
N LEU A 95 38.75 4.54 11.64
CA LEU A 95 38.89 5.37 10.45
C LEU A 95 40.00 6.42 10.61
N ASN A 96 39.99 7.14 11.74
CA ASN A 96 40.97 8.19 12.04
C ASN A 96 42.40 7.63 12.10
N TYR A 97 42.55 6.43 12.67
CA TYR A 97 43.81 5.70 12.74
C TYR A 97 44.26 5.17 11.36
N LEU A 98 43.39 4.43 10.67
CA LEU A 98 43.67 3.76 9.40
C LEU A 98 44.10 4.75 8.32
N TYR A 99 43.40 5.88 8.24
CA TYR A 99 43.65 6.92 7.24
C TYR A 99 44.59 8.04 7.73
N ARG A 100 45.10 7.95 8.97
CA ARG A 100 46.00 8.94 9.59
C ARG A 100 45.46 10.38 9.47
N LEU A 101 44.15 10.56 9.72
CA LEU A 101 43.49 11.85 9.49
C LEU A 101 43.83 12.88 10.57
N HIS A 102 44.15 12.44 11.79
CA HIS A 102 44.45 13.30 12.94
C HIS A 102 43.38 14.37 13.22
N LEU A 103 42.12 14.07 12.87
CA LEU A 103 40.99 14.99 13.09
C LEU A 103 40.29 14.70 14.42
N PRO A 104 39.69 15.72 15.07
CA PRO A 104 38.78 15.50 16.19
C PRO A 104 37.62 14.60 15.77
N GLU A 105 37.30 13.59 16.58
CA GLU A 105 36.20 12.65 16.26
C GLU A 105 34.86 13.37 16.07
N ALA A 106 34.61 14.44 16.83
CA ALA A 106 33.41 15.27 16.66
C ALA A 106 33.28 15.83 15.24
N LYS A 107 34.39 16.29 14.64
CA LYS A 107 34.39 16.82 13.27
C LYS A 107 34.03 15.72 12.25
N LEU A 108 34.53 14.50 12.45
CA LEU A 108 34.20 13.34 11.61
C LEU A 108 32.74 12.90 11.80
N GLN A 109 32.23 12.91 13.03
CA GLN A 109 30.83 12.63 13.33
C GLN A 109 29.91 13.61 12.62
N ASP A 110 30.21 14.90 12.67
CA ASP A 110 29.43 15.95 12.01
C ASP A 110 29.46 15.83 10.49
N ALA A 111 30.61 15.50 9.89
CA ALA A 111 30.74 15.27 8.45
C ALA A 111 29.91 14.06 7.99
N ILE A 112 30.02 12.93 8.69
CA ILE A 112 29.20 11.75 8.41
C ILE A 112 27.72 12.10 8.55
N LYS A 113 27.33 12.78 9.63
CA LYS A 113 25.94 13.21 9.83
C LYS A 113 25.46 14.12 8.70
N ALA A 114 26.29 15.05 8.22
CA ALA A 114 25.96 15.91 7.10
C ALA A 114 25.66 15.10 5.83
N GLN A 115 26.45 14.06 5.52
CA GLN A 115 26.21 13.18 4.37
C GLN A 115 24.84 12.45 4.47
N PHE A 116 24.49 11.93 5.65
CA PHE A 116 23.17 11.33 5.86
C PHE A 116 22.03 12.35 5.72
N MET A 117 22.24 13.59 6.16
CA MET A 117 21.23 14.65 6.12
C MET A 117 20.98 15.21 4.71
N GLN A 118 21.93 15.09 3.77
CA GLN A 118 21.73 15.51 2.37
C GLN A 118 20.50 14.82 1.74
N ASN A 119 20.27 13.55 2.09
CA ASN A 119 19.17 12.74 1.58
C ASN A 119 17.93 12.74 2.47
N ALA A 120 17.84 13.64 3.46
CA ALA A 120 16.70 13.67 4.41
C ALA A 120 15.35 13.95 3.73
N HIS A 121 15.35 14.53 2.53
CA HIS A 121 14.15 14.84 1.75
C HIS A 121 13.56 13.63 1.00
N VAL A 122 14.33 12.53 0.88
CA VAL A 122 13.91 11.34 0.13
C VAL A 122 12.83 10.58 0.90
N LYS A 123 11.67 10.39 0.26
CA LYS A 123 10.52 9.68 0.85
C LYS A 123 10.28 8.29 0.27
N ASP A 124 10.74 8.02 -0.96
CA ASP A 124 10.55 6.71 -1.59
C ASP A 124 11.42 5.66 -0.90
N ILE A 125 10.76 4.66 -0.31
CA ILE A 125 11.40 3.59 0.47
C ILE A 125 12.39 2.79 -0.39
N ARG A 126 12.12 2.61 -1.69
CA ARG A 126 13.02 1.87 -2.59
C ARG A 126 14.32 2.63 -2.80
N VAL A 127 14.21 3.96 -2.95
CA VAL A 127 15.38 4.84 -3.06
C VAL A 127 16.15 4.85 -1.74
N ILE A 128 15.45 4.91 -0.60
CA ILE A 128 16.09 4.77 0.72
C ILE A 128 16.86 3.46 0.82
N ASP A 129 16.30 2.34 0.37
CA ASP A 129 16.97 1.04 0.44
C ASP A 129 18.23 0.98 -0.44
N VAL A 130 18.18 1.54 -1.65
CA VAL A 130 19.36 1.68 -2.51
C VAL A 130 20.43 2.57 -1.84
N LEU A 131 20.04 3.69 -1.25
CA LEU A 131 20.97 4.59 -0.56
C LEU A 131 21.59 3.94 0.68
N VAL A 132 20.80 3.18 1.45
CA VAL A 132 21.29 2.39 2.59
C VAL A 132 22.30 1.37 2.12
N HIS A 133 22.00 0.62 1.06
CA HIS A 133 22.91 -0.38 0.52
C HIS A 133 24.23 0.26 0.06
N LYS A 134 24.15 1.37 -0.66
CA LYS A 134 25.32 2.15 -1.07
C LYS A 134 26.16 2.62 0.13
N ALA A 135 25.51 3.06 1.20
CA ALA A 135 26.19 3.49 2.43
C ALA A 135 26.83 2.32 3.20
N GLU A 136 26.27 1.11 3.12
CA GLU A 136 26.86 -0.13 3.67
C GLU A 136 28.07 -0.56 2.83
N GLU A 137 27.95 -0.52 1.51
CA GLU A 137 29.03 -0.86 0.58
C GLU A 137 30.21 0.10 0.74
N GLU A 138 29.96 1.41 0.82
CA GLU A 138 31.02 2.39 1.05
C GLU A 138 31.70 2.19 2.41
N LEU A 139 30.94 1.83 3.45
CA LEU A 139 31.53 1.51 4.75
C LEU A 139 32.50 0.33 4.65
N ASN A 140 32.11 -0.73 3.94
CA ASN A 140 32.96 -1.89 3.71
C ASN A 140 34.22 -1.52 2.91
N ASN A 141 34.07 -0.75 1.82
CA ASN A 141 35.20 -0.27 1.02
C ASN A 141 36.21 0.52 1.86
N VAL A 142 35.71 1.38 2.75
CA VAL A 142 36.56 2.18 3.63
C VAL A 142 37.22 1.31 4.71
N GLN A 143 36.51 0.32 5.26
CA GLN A 143 37.04 -0.64 6.24
C GLN A 143 38.17 -1.49 5.66
N GLU A 144 38.04 -1.95 4.42
CA GLU A 144 39.05 -2.72 3.70
C GLU A 144 40.16 -1.86 3.07
N ALA A 145 40.12 -0.54 3.30
CA ALA A 145 41.05 0.44 2.73
C ALA A 145 41.10 0.42 1.18
N TRP A 146 39.99 0.06 0.52
CA TRP A 146 39.85 0.13 -0.93
C TRP A 146 39.58 1.56 -1.42
N THR A 147 38.97 2.41 -0.59
CA THR A 147 38.79 3.83 -0.89
C THR A 147 40.05 4.62 -0.52
N PRO A 148 40.69 5.36 -1.44
CA PRO A 148 41.84 6.20 -1.10
C PRO A 148 41.47 7.36 -0.16
N GLY A 149 42.38 7.75 0.73
CA GLY A 149 42.10 8.78 1.76
C GLY A 149 41.72 10.16 1.22
N ASN A 150 42.28 10.58 0.07
CA ASN A 150 41.90 11.83 -0.58
C ASN A 150 40.46 11.80 -1.12
N VAL A 151 40.02 10.64 -1.64
CA VAL A 151 38.65 10.43 -2.11
C VAL A 151 37.70 10.45 -0.92
N LEU A 152 38.04 9.73 0.16
CA LEU A 152 37.26 9.72 1.39
C LEU A 152 37.08 11.13 1.98
N LEU A 153 38.16 11.91 2.08
CA LEU A 153 38.09 13.28 2.60
C LEU A 153 37.23 14.20 1.72
N ASN A 154 37.31 14.06 0.40
CA ASN A 154 36.46 14.80 -0.52
C ASN A 154 34.98 14.42 -0.33
N VAL A 155 34.68 13.14 -0.19
CA VAL A 155 33.31 12.66 0.08
C VAL A 155 32.79 13.21 1.42
N LEU A 156 33.59 13.16 2.49
CA LEU A 156 33.16 13.57 3.83
C LEU A 156 32.99 15.09 3.97
N PHE A 157 33.97 15.86 3.51
CA PHE A 157 34.05 17.30 3.80
C PHE A 157 33.75 18.19 2.58
N GLY A 158 33.84 17.67 1.36
CA GLY A 158 33.81 18.49 0.14
C GLY A 158 34.93 19.54 0.06
N GLU A 159 35.87 19.53 1.02
CA GLU A 159 36.98 20.47 1.17
C GLU A 159 38.12 20.08 0.21
N TYR A 160 37.86 20.09 -1.10
CA TYR A 160 38.87 20.35 -2.14
C TYR A 160 38.23 20.63 -3.50
N GLN A 161 37.12 21.35 -3.53
CA GLN A 161 36.67 22.01 -4.75
C GLN A 161 36.55 23.50 -4.42
N PRO A 162 37.32 24.41 -5.07
CA PRO A 162 36.96 25.83 -5.01
C PRO A 162 35.50 25.92 -5.42
N LYS A 163 34.66 26.56 -4.59
CA LYS A 163 33.22 26.74 -4.88
C LYS A 163 33.11 27.15 -6.33
N LYS A 164 32.43 26.36 -7.17
CA LYS A 164 32.24 26.71 -8.58
C LYS A 164 31.69 28.13 -8.62
N PRO A 165 32.33 29.05 -9.36
CA PRO A 165 31.90 30.44 -9.39
C PRO A 165 30.42 30.50 -9.77
N THR A 166 29.55 30.92 -8.84
CA THR A 166 28.09 30.96 -9.06
C THR A 166 27.67 32.26 -9.73
N ASP A 167 28.41 33.35 -9.47
CA ASP A 167 28.14 34.67 -10.01
C ASP A 167 28.84 34.88 -11.36
N PHE A 168 28.22 35.65 -12.25
CA PHE A 168 28.73 35.93 -13.59
C PHE A 168 30.17 36.45 -13.56
N MET A 169 30.48 37.38 -12.65
CA MET A 169 31.81 37.96 -12.49
C MET A 169 32.84 36.91 -12.06
N SER A 170 32.44 36.00 -11.16
CA SER A 170 33.31 34.92 -10.71
C SER A 170 33.59 33.89 -11.81
N LYS A 171 32.64 33.65 -12.73
CA LYS A 171 32.85 32.77 -13.91
C LYS A 171 33.76 33.43 -14.92
N PHE A 172 33.49 34.69 -15.25
CA PHE A 172 34.28 35.51 -16.17
C PHE A 172 35.75 35.62 -15.75
N LEU A 173 36.03 35.89 -14.47
CA LEU A 173 37.40 36.00 -13.95
C LEU A 173 38.14 34.65 -13.88
N SER A 174 37.42 33.53 -13.83
CA SER A 174 38.01 32.18 -13.79
C SER A 174 38.35 31.61 -15.17
N GLY A 175 38.00 32.32 -16.25
CA GLY A 175 38.30 31.91 -17.64
C GLY A 175 37.52 30.69 -18.14
N GLN A 176 36.51 30.23 -17.40
CA GLN A 176 35.57 29.20 -17.84
C GLN A 176 34.36 29.87 -18.50
N ASN A 177 34.23 29.74 -19.82
CA ASN A 177 33.01 30.04 -20.57
C ASN A 177 31.96 28.94 -20.36
#